data_AF-A0A0V1Q3H6-F1
#
_entry.id   AF-A0A0V1Q3H6-F1
#
_cell.length_a   1.000
_cell.length_b   1.000
_cell.length_c   1.000
_cell.angle_alpha   90.00
_cell.angle_beta   90.00
_cell.angle_gamma   90.00
#
_symmetry.space_group_name_H-M   'P 1'
#
loop_
_entity.id
_entity.type
_entity.pdbx_description
1 polymer ?
#
loop_
_entity_poly.entity_id
_entity_poly.type
_entity_poly.pdbx_seq_one_letter_code
_entity_poly.pdbx_strand_id
1 'polypeptide(L)'
;MGSCISLINKNSACVFSNVIEEESAEILNGTEFSIPDSHLHQGATTGLNDTFDFFVNQKLQSLWTQKQNIKGDGGQIYELENGSLVIRTSNVFLHGIFKGLLIQIEIDHESNDKETNTLLEPFERVLSKYNIPRGNMSYNVLDSKLFDKYGDLCLQYSEILNF
;
A
#
# COMPACT_ATOMS: atom_id res chain seq x y z
N MET A 1 0.71 -10.29 11.99
CA MET A 1 1.34 -11.18 11.00
C MET A 1 0.77 -10.79 9.65
N GLY A 2 1.60 -10.34 8.74
CA GLY A 2 1.19 -9.86 7.43
C GLY A 2 2.40 -9.47 6.62
N SER A 3 2.29 -9.59 5.30
CA SER A 3 3.34 -9.16 4.37
C SER A 3 3.51 -7.64 4.47
N CYS A 4 4.74 -7.16 4.33
CA CYS A 4 5.10 -5.77 4.56
C CYS A 4 5.84 -5.23 3.35
N ILE A 5 5.50 -4.01 2.93
CA ILE A 5 6.20 -3.31 1.86
C ILE A 5 6.85 -2.09 2.50
N SER A 6 8.17 -2.03 2.34
CA SER A 6 9.01 -1.01 2.92
C SER A 6 9.61 -0.16 1.81
N LEU A 7 9.61 1.16 2.01
CA LEU A 7 10.29 2.09 1.13
C LEU A 7 11.60 2.54 1.78
N ILE A 8 12.74 2.25 1.16
CA ILE A 8 14.07 2.65 1.63
C ILE A 8 14.75 3.43 0.51
N ASN A 9 15.07 4.71 0.75
CA ASN A 9 15.69 5.58 -0.24
C ASN A 9 14.96 5.63 -1.59
N LYS A 10 13.62 5.66 -1.56
CA LYS A 10 12.74 5.60 -2.75
C LYS A 10 12.86 4.31 -3.58
N ASN A 11 13.32 3.23 -2.97
CA ASN A 11 13.22 1.89 -3.54
C ASN A 11 12.26 1.06 -2.68
N SER A 12 11.28 0.42 -3.30
CA SER A 12 10.37 -0.50 -2.62
C SER A 12 11.05 -1.84 -2.39
N ALA A 13 10.81 -2.44 -1.22
CA ALA A 13 11.21 -3.79 -0.88
C ALA A 13 10.02 -4.48 -0.20
N CYS A 14 9.63 -5.65 -0.70
CA CYS A 14 8.57 -6.45 -0.11
C CYS A 14 9.15 -7.57 0.75
N VAL A 15 8.60 -7.75 1.94
CA VAL A 15 8.83 -8.90 2.80
C VAL A 15 7.55 -9.72 2.86
N PHE A 16 7.60 -10.90 2.23
CA PHE A 16 6.52 -11.87 2.23
C PHE A 16 6.44 -12.56 3.59
N SER A 17 5.24 -12.56 4.17
CA SER A 17 4.96 -13.23 5.44
C SER A 17 4.90 -14.75 5.31
N ASN A 18 4.47 -15.43 6.36
CA ASN A 18 4.60 -16.87 6.58
C ASN A 18 3.71 -17.76 5.67
N VAL A 19 2.94 -17.17 4.76
CA VAL A 19 2.02 -17.93 3.89
C VAL A 19 2.78 -18.37 2.65
N ILE A 20 2.85 -19.67 2.41
CA ILE A 20 3.50 -20.24 1.23
C ILE A 20 2.50 -20.30 0.07
N GLU A 21 2.98 -20.21 -1.16
CA GLU A 21 2.15 -20.22 -2.36
C GLU A 21 1.28 -21.50 -2.45
N GLU A 22 1.86 -22.68 -2.17
CA GLU A 22 1.12 -23.94 -2.01
C GLU A 22 -0.06 -23.85 -1.02
N GLU A 23 0.12 -23.22 0.15
CA GLU A 23 -0.96 -23.06 1.14
C GLU A 23 -2.00 -22.01 0.70
N SER A 24 -1.57 -21.00 -0.06
CA SER A 24 -2.45 -19.94 -0.54
C SER A 24 -3.38 -20.39 -1.68
N ALA A 25 -2.98 -21.41 -2.45
CA ALA A 25 -3.77 -21.95 -3.56
C ALA A 25 -5.05 -22.67 -3.10
N GLU A 26 -5.11 -23.11 -1.84
CA GLU A 26 -6.31 -23.71 -1.23
C GLU A 26 -7.35 -22.66 -0.82
N ILE A 27 -6.95 -21.38 -0.75
CA ILE A 27 -7.81 -20.26 -0.41
C ILE A 27 -8.27 -19.59 -1.72
N LEU A 28 -9.57 -19.70 -2.03
CA LEU A 28 -10.20 -18.99 -3.15
C LEU A 28 -9.91 -17.48 -3.02
N ASN A 29 -9.10 -16.96 -3.93
CA ASN A 29 -8.37 -15.67 -3.90
C ASN A 29 -7.02 -15.78 -3.20
N GLY A 30 -6.05 -16.39 -3.91
CA GLY A 30 -4.66 -16.50 -3.48
C GLY A 30 -4.14 -15.17 -2.93
N THR A 31 -3.47 -15.25 -1.78
CA THR A 31 -2.85 -14.08 -1.18
C THR A 31 -1.76 -13.58 -2.12
N GLU A 32 -1.92 -12.38 -2.67
CA GLU A 32 -0.96 -11.74 -3.61
C GLU A 32 0.46 -11.59 -3.03
N PHE A 33 0.63 -11.85 -1.73
CA PHE A 33 1.89 -11.82 -1.00
C PHE A 33 2.18 -13.13 -0.27
N SER A 34 2.34 -14.21 -1.03
CA SER A 34 2.85 -15.49 -0.54
C SER A 34 4.34 -15.66 -0.83
N ILE A 35 4.98 -16.56 -0.10
CA ILE A 35 6.36 -17.00 -0.35
C ILE A 35 6.34 -17.91 -1.58
N PRO A 36 7.12 -17.60 -2.64
CA PRO A 36 7.20 -18.47 -3.80
C PRO A 36 7.73 -19.86 -3.44
N ASP A 37 7.11 -20.91 -3.99
CA ASP A 37 7.49 -22.30 -3.66
C ASP A 37 8.95 -22.60 -4.03
N SER A 38 9.46 -21.97 -5.09
CA SER A 38 10.86 -22.10 -5.49
C SER A 38 11.85 -21.67 -4.39
N HIS A 39 11.50 -20.65 -3.59
CA HIS A 39 12.34 -20.19 -2.49
C HIS A 39 12.36 -21.21 -1.36
N LEU A 40 11.25 -21.90 -1.11
CA LEU A 40 11.18 -22.96 -0.11
C LEU A 40 11.95 -24.21 -0.58
N HIS A 41 11.69 -24.67 -1.80
CA HIS A 41 12.33 -25.85 -2.40
C HIS A 41 13.85 -25.73 -2.51
N GLN A 42 14.37 -24.52 -2.74
CA GLN A 42 15.81 -24.26 -2.81
C GLN A 42 16.43 -23.95 -1.44
N GLY A 43 15.65 -23.96 -0.36
CA GLY A 43 16.11 -23.66 0.99
C GLY A 43 16.51 -22.19 1.21
N ALA A 44 16.06 -21.27 0.35
CA ALA A 44 16.30 -19.83 0.48
C ALA A 44 15.48 -19.20 1.62
N THR A 45 14.37 -19.83 2.00
CA THR A 45 13.51 -19.44 3.12
C THR A 45 13.09 -20.67 3.91
N THR A 46 12.74 -20.45 5.18
CA THR A 46 12.20 -21.49 6.07
C THR A 46 10.67 -21.46 6.16
N GLY A 47 10.02 -20.52 5.47
CA GLY A 47 8.56 -20.29 5.57
C GLY A 47 8.14 -19.53 6.82
N LEU A 48 9.04 -19.30 7.78
CA LEU A 48 8.76 -18.64 9.06
C LEU A 48 9.38 -17.23 9.12
N ASN A 49 8.90 -16.34 8.24
CA ASN A 49 9.45 -14.99 8.12
C ASN A 49 8.85 -14.03 9.15
N ASP A 50 9.70 -13.40 9.95
CA ASP A 50 9.28 -12.25 10.77
C ASP A 50 8.94 -11.04 9.88
N THR A 51 8.12 -10.12 10.39
CA THR A 51 7.87 -8.85 9.70
C THR A 51 9.15 -8.01 9.66
N PHE A 52 9.31 -7.21 8.61
CA PHE A 52 10.48 -6.32 8.48
C PHE A 52 10.62 -5.38 9.68
N ASP A 53 9.51 -4.80 10.15
CA ASP A 53 9.50 -3.93 11.33
C ASP A 53 10.01 -4.64 12.59
N PHE A 54 9.65 -5.91 12.78
CA PHE A 54 10.13 -6.68 13.91
C PHE A 54 11.63 -6.94 13.80
N PHE A 55 12.09 -7.34 12.61
CA PHE A 55 13.52 -7.57 12.35
C PHE A 55 14.35 -6.29 12.59
N VAL A 56 13.93 -5.16 12.05
CA VAL A 56 14.62 -3.87 12.25
C VAL A 56 14.64 -3.50 13.74
N ASN A 57 13.49 -3.58 14.40
CA ASN A 57 13.36 -3.22 15.80
C ASN A 57 14.01 -4.21 16.77
N GLN A 58 14.39 -5.42 16.38
CA GLN A 58 15.03 -6.39 17.29
C GLN A 58 16.50 -6.64 16.98
N LYS A 59 16.88 -6.57 15.69
CA LYS A 59 18.22 -6.96 15.22
C LYS A 59 19.04 -5.78 14.71
N LEU A 60 18.39 -4.69 14.28
CA LEU A 60 19.07 -3.52 13.71
C LEU A 60 18.89 -2.24 14.54
N GLN A 61 18.53 -2.35 15.83
CA GLN A 61 18.32 -1.21 16.72
C GLN A 61 19.51 -0.24 16.80
N SER A 62 20.73 -0.75 16.63
CA SER A 62 21.96 0.08 16.65
C SER A 62 22.12 0.95 15.39
N LEU A 63 21.47 0.58 14.28
CA LEU A 63 21.54 1.29 13.01
C LEU A 63 20.28 2.13 12.75
N TRP A 64 19.12 1.62 13.17
CA TRP A 64 17.82 2.22 12.91
C TRP A 64 16.99 2.26 14.19
N THR A 65 16.49 3.45 14.52
CA THR A 65 15.56 3.65 15.62
C THR A 65 14.23 4.17 15.06
N GLN A 66 13.12 3.49 15.39
CA GLN A 66 11.80 3.94 14.98
C GLN A 66 11.44 5.27 15.67
N LYS A 67 11.34 6.35 14.90
CA LYS A 67 11.03 7.70 15.43
C LYS A 67 9.54 7.96 15.56
N GLN A 68 8.74 7.47 14.61
CA GLN A 68 7.31 7.73 14.55
C GLN A 68 6.54 6.44 14.25
N ASN A 69 5.30 6.39 14.73
CA ASN A 69 4.37 5.30 14.44
C ASN A 69 3.01 5.93 14.13
N ILE A 70 2.60 5.81 12.87
CA ILE A 70 1.32 6.28 12.36
C ILE A 70 0.42 5.07 12.15
N LYS A 71 -0.79 5.11 12.69
CA LYS A 71 -1.78 4.03 12.57
C LYS A 71 -3.06 4.57 11.96
N GLY A 72 -3.60 3.84 10.99
CA GLY A 72 -4.97 4.02 10.53
C GLY A 72 -5.91 3.15 11.35
N ASP A 73 -7.01 3.71 11.85
CA ASP A 73 -8.04 2.99 12.59
C ASP A 73 -9.46 3.35 12.12
N GLY A 74 -10.39 2.42 12.29
CA GLY A 74 -11.80 2.59 11.93
C GLY A 74 -12.05 2.74 10.43
N GLY A 75 -11.18 2.13 9.60
CA GLY A 75 -11.26 2.30 8.16
C GLY A 75 -12.49 1.64 7.52
N GLN A 76 -12.99 2.24 6.45
CA GLN A 76 -14.13 1.75 5.67
C GLN A 76 -13.76 1.67 4.19
N ILE A 77 -14.26 0.65 3.51
CA ILE A 77 -14.06 0.42 2.07
C ILE A 77 -15.41 0.59 1.37
N TYR A 78 -15.43 1.47 0.39
CA TYR A 78 -16.59 1.73 -0.46
C TYR A 78 -16.26 1.30 -1.88
N GLU A 79 -16.99 0.31 -2.38
CA GLU A 79 -16.93 -0.12 -3.78
C GLU A 79 -18.12 0.50 -4.53
N LEU A 80 -17.82 1.23 -5.60
CA LEU A 80 -18.76 2.05 -6.34
C LEU A 80 -18.66 1.72 -7.83
N GLU A 81 -19.67 2.15 -8.59
CA GLU A 81 -19.67 2.05 -10.06
C GLU A 81 -19.41 0.62 -10.59
N ASN A 82 -19.99 -0.39 -9.92
CA ASN A 82 -19.81 -1.81 -10.23
C ASN A 82 -18.34 -2.30 -10.16
N GLY A 83 -17.54 -1.71 -9.27
CA GLY A 83 -16.16 -2.12 -9.00
C GLY A 83 -15.11 -1.26 -9.70
N SER A 84 -15.48 -0.34 -10.58
CA SER A 84 -14.53 0.55 -11.26
C SER A 84 -13.96 1.64 -10.37
N LEU A 85 -14.58 1.91 -9.22
CA LEU A 85 -14.14 2.91 -8.25
C LEU A 85 -14.13 2.32 -6.84
N VAL A 86 -12.96 2.31 -6.20
CA VAL A 86 -12.82 1.90 -4.81
C VAL A 86 -12.28 3.07 -3.98
N ILE A 87 -13.05 3.49 -2.98
CA ILE A 87 -12.67 4.54 -2.04
C ILE A 87 -12.44 3.89 -0.68
N ARG A 88 -11.24 4.03 -0.13
CA ARG A 88 -10.91 3.58 1.22
C ARG A 88 -10.68 4.79 2.11
N THR A 89 -11.26 4.77 3.30
CA THR A 89 -11.13 5.84 4.28
C THR A 89 -10.56 5.30 5.58
N SER A 90 -9.78 6.09 6.30
CA SER A 90 -9.24 5.68 7.61
C SER A 90 -8.87 6.89 8.45
N ASN A 91 -9.12 6.83 9.76
CA ASN A 91 -8.68 7.87 10.69
C ASN A 91 -7.20 7.66 11.02
N VAL A 92 -6.38 8.68 10.81
CA VAL A 92 -4.94 8.61 11.04
C VAL A 92 -4.61 9.11 12.44
N PHE A 93 -3.88 8.29 13.19
CA PHE A 93 -3.38 8.60 14.52
C PHE A 93 -1.85 8.55 14.55
N LEU A 94 -1.23 9.61 15.05
CA LEU A 94 0.21 9.65 15.36
C LEU A 94 0.36 9.63 16.88
N HIS A 95 1.00 8.58 17.42
CA HIS A 95 1.16 8.39 18.86
C HIS A 95 -0.17 8.50 19.65
N GLY A 96 -1.27 8.02 19.07
CA GLY A 96 -2.61 8.05 19.68
C GLY A 96 -3.36 9.38 19.52
N ILE A 97 -2.74 10.40 18.93
CA ILE A 97 -3.38 11.69 18.65
C ILE A 97 -3.92 11.67 17.23
N PHE A 98 -5.20 12.00 17.06
CA PHE A 98 -5.81 12.13 15.74
C PHE A 98 -5.11 13.22 14.93
N LYS A 99 -4.70 12.87 13.70
CA LYS A 99 -4.02 13.77 12.75
C LYS A 99 -4.89 14.17 11.57
N GLY A 100 -5.80 13.31 11.15
CA GLY A 100 -6.68 13.61 10.03
C GLY A 100 -7.36 12.37 9.46
N LEU A 101 -8.17 12.61 8.44
CA LEU A 101 -8.80 11.56 7.64
C LEU A 101 -7.92 11.28 6.42
N LEU A 102 -7.55 10.02 6.22
CA LEU A 102 -6.89 9.55 5.01
C LEU A 102 -7.92 8.96 4.06
N ILE A 103 -7.80 9.31 2.79
CA ILE A 103 -8.68 8.83 1.72
C ILE A 103 -7.78 8.31 0.62
N GLN A 104 -7.93 7.02 0.30
CA GLN A 104 -7.32 6.39 -0.85
C GLN A 104 -8.39 6.19 -1.91
N ILE A 105 -8.07 6.58 -3.15
CA ILE A 105 -8.96 6.45 -4.30
C ILE A 105 -8.25 5.55 -5.31
N GLU A 106 -8.90 4.44 -5.68
CA GLU A 106 -8.46 3.52 -6.72
C GLU A 106 -9.51 3.55 -7.83
N ILE A 107 -9.08 3.87 -9.04
CA ILE A 107 -9.94 3.98 -10.23
C ILE A 107 -9.44 2.94 -11.22
N ASP A 108 -10.31 2.00 -11.60
CA ASP A 108 -10.03 1.09 -12.69
C ASP A 108 -10.35 1.80 -14.01
N HIS A 109 -9.30 2.26 -14.69
CA HIS A 109 -9.44 2.97 -15.93
C HIS A 109 -9.33 1.97 -17.07
N GLU A 110 -10.46 1.41 -17.52
CA GLU A 110 -10.50 0.74 -18.82
C GLU A 110 -10.13 1.77 -19.89
N SER A 111 -8.95 1.62 -20.47
CA SER A 111 -8.37 2.52 -21.45
C SER A 111 -9.23 2.55 -22.71
N ASN A 112 -10.15 3.50 -22.84
CA ASN A 112 -10.87 3.70 -24.10
C ASN A 112 -10.76 5.09 -24.71
N ASP A 113 -10.20 6.07 -24.01
CA ASP A 113 -10.00 7.40 -24.60
C ASP A 113 -8.51 7.67 -24.83
N LYS A 114 -8.13 7.48 -26.10
CA LYS A 114 -7.05 8.23 -26.72
C LYS A 114 -7.36 9.71 -26.57
N GLU A 115 -6.29 10.50 -26.46
CA GLU A 115 -6.26 11.96 -26.47
C GLU A 115 -6.35 12.57 -25.06
N THR A 116 -5.17 13.01 -24.62
CA THR A 116 -4.97 14.19 -23.75
C THR A 116 -5.92 14.28 -22.57
N ASN A 117 -5.51 13.85 -21.38
CA ASN A 117 -5.82 14.59 -20.16
C ASN A 117 -4.94 14.14 -18.99
N THR A 118 -4.59 15.11 -18.17
CA THR A 118 -3.67 14.99 -17.02
C THR A 118 -4.22 13.93 -16.06
N LEU A 119 -3.36 13.08 -15.45
CA LEU A 119 -3.76 12.03 -14.49
C LEU A 119 -4.69 12.53 -13.36
N LEU A 120 -4.72 13.84 -13.12
CA LEU A 120 -5.56 14.55 -12.17
C LEU A 120 -7.06 14.55 -12.50
N GLU A 121 -7.45 14.58 -13.77
CA GLU A 121 -8.85 14.82 -14.11
C GLU A 121 -9.84 13.76 -13.61
N PRO A 122 -9.53 12.44 -13.71
CA PRO A 122 -10.39 11.42 -13.14
C PRO A 122 -10.58 11.60 -11.63
N PHE A 123 -9.51 11.94 -10.90
CA PHE A 123 -9.58 12.17 -9.46
C PHE A 123 -10.42 13.41 -9.13
N GLU A 124 -10.23 14.53 -9.83
CA GLU A 124 -11.02 15.75 -9.61
C GLU A 124 -12.52 15.53 -9.90
N ARG A 125 -12.86 14.68 -10.88
CA ARG A 125 -14.24 14.25 -11.13
C ARG A 125 -14.82 13.46 -9.97
N VAL A 126 -14.05 12.54 -9.39
CA VAL A 126 -14.48 11.77 -8.20
C VAL A 126 -14.65 12.70 -6.99
N LEU A 127 -13.68 13.59 -6.73
CA LEU A 127 -13.76 14.54 -5.61
C LEU A 127 -15.02 15.40 -5.69
N SER A 128 -15.31 15.97 -6.86
CA SER A 128 -16.49 16.82 -7.08
C SER A 128 -17.80 16.02 -7.02
N LYS A 129 -17.85 14.82 -7.61
CA LYS A 129 -19.06 13.98 -7.61
C LYS A 129 -19.48 13.55 -6.20
N TYR A 130 -18.52 13.19 -5.35
CA TYR A 130 -18.80 12.67 -4.00
C TYR A 130 -18.63 13.72 -2.90
N ASN A 131 -18.39 14.99 -3.26
CA ASN A 131 -18.15 16.10 -2.33
C ASN A 131 -17.02 15.79 -1.31
N ILE A 132 -15.96 15.14 -1.77
CA ILE A 132 -14.80 14.84 -0.93
C ILE A 132 -14.02 16.15 -0.72
N PRO A 133 -13.72 16.53 0.53
CA PRO A 133 -13.01 17.77 0.81
C PRO A 133 -11.61 17.74 0.20
N ARG A 134 -11.21 18.87 -0.41
CA ARG A 134 -9.88 18.98 -1.03
C ARG A 134 -8.81 19.04 0.04
N GLY A 135 -7.92 18.05 0.03
CA GLY A 135 -6.77 17.93 0.92
C GLY A 135 -5.45 17.85 0.15
N ASN A 136 -4.36 17.55 0.86
CA ASN A 136 -3.11 17.18 0.21
C ASN A 136 -3.27 15.82 -0.48
N MET A 137 -2.86 15.73 -1.74
CA MET A 137 -3.01 14.53 -2.58
C MET A 137 -1.68 14.22 -3.26
N SER A 138 -1.31 12.95 -3.24
CA SER A 138 -0.19 12.41 -4.02
C SER A 138 -0.69 11.32 -4.93
N TYR A 139 -0.26 11.37 -6.19
CA TYR A 139 -0.45 10.39 -7.25
C TYR A 139 0.90 10.09 -7.92
N ASN A 140 1.99 10.33 -7.20
CA ASN A 140 3.35 10.10 -7.69
C ASN A 140 3.60 8.61 -7.87
N VAL A 141 4.53 8.31 -8.77
CA VAL A 141 4.98 6.95 -9.09
C VAL A 141 6.50 6.88 -8.94
N LEU A 142 7.01 5.73 -8.52
CA LEU A 142 8.45 5.49 -8.35
C LEU A 142 9.16 5.50 -9.70
N ASP A 143 8.64 4.78 -10.68
CA ASP A 143 9.13 4.75 -12.06
C ASP A 143 7.96 4.87 -13.05
N SER A 144 8.01 5.87 -13.92
CA SER A 144 6.98 6.06 -14.96
C SER A 144 7.00 4.98 -16.04
N LYS A 145 8.05 4.14 -16.09
CA LYS A 145 8.17 3.04 -17.06
C LYS A 145 7.68 1.70 -16.52
N LEU A 146 7.73 1.53 -15.21
CA LEU A 146 7.35 0.29 -14.54
C LEU A 146 6.49 0.63 -13.33
N PHE A 147 5.19 0.46 -13.51
CA PHE A 147 4.22 0.70 -12.45
C PHE A 147 4.23 -0.47 -11.48
N ASP A 148 4.69 -0.21 -10.26
CA ASP A 148 4.61 -1.13 -9.13
C ASP A 148 3.46 -0.64 -8.24
N LYS A 149 2.28 -1.27 -8.37
CA LYS A 149 1.06 -0.87 -7.64
C LYS A 149 1.35 -0.60 -6.17
N TYR A 150 2.12 -1.47 -5.52
CA TYR A 150 2.32 -1.40 -4.10
C TYR A 150 3.50 -0.52 -3.70
N GLY A 151 4.57 -0.50 -4.49
CA GLY A 151 5.67 0.45 -4.31
C GLY A 151 5.21 1.89 -4.49
N ASP A 152 4.44 2.16 -5.54
CA ASP A 152 3.87 3.47 -5.84
C ASP A 152 2.90 3.92 -4.73
N LEU A 153 2.04 3.01 -4.26
CA LEU A 153 1.16 3.31 -3.13
C LEU A 153 1.96 3.62 -1.85
N CYS A 154 3.01 2.85 -1.57
CA CYS A 154 3.89 3.10 -0.42
C CYS A 154 4.54 4.48 -0.50
N LEU A 155 5.01 4.89 -1.69
CA LEU A 155 5.52 6.23 -1.94
C LEU A 155 4.45 7.30 -1.66
N GLN A 156 3.26 7.17 -2.25
CA GLN A 156 2.17 8.15 -2.09
C GLN A 156 1.79 8.34 -0.62
N TYR A 157 1.69 7.24 0.14
CA TYR A 157 1.45 7.29 1.58
C TYR A 157 2.59 7.98 2.33
N SER A 158 3.85 7.68 1.97
CA SER A 158 5.02 8.29 2.61
C SER A 158 5.07 9.82 2.42
N GLU A 159 4.59 10.31 1.27
CA GLU A 159 4.56 11.74 0.96
C GLU A 159 3.39 12.46 1.64
N ILE A 160 2.20 11.86 1.65
CA ILE A 160 1.01 12.47 2.28
C ILE A 160 1.13 12.49 3.81
N LEU A 161 1.75 11.47 4.40
CA LEU A 161 1.87 11.31 5.87
C LEU A 161 3.16 11.90 6.45
N ASN A 162 3.91 12.67 5.66
CA ASN A 162 5.09 13.39 6.12
C ASN A 162 4.70 14.68 6.86
N PHE A 163 4.42 14.55 8.16
CA PHE A 163 4.02 15.65 9.05
C PHE A 163 5.19 16.48 9.60
#